data_AF-A0A5A7Y5U3-F1
#
_entry.id   AF-A0A5A7Y5U3-F1
#
_cell.length_a   1.000
_cell.length_b   1.000
_cell.length_c   1.000
_cell.angle_alpha   90.00
_cell.angle_beta   90.00
_cell.angle_gamma   90.00
#
_symmetry.space_group_name_H-M   'P 1'
#
loop_
_entity.id
_entity.type
_entity.pdbx_description
1 polymer ?
#
loop_
_entity_poly.entity_id
_entity_poly.type
_entity_poly.pdbx_seq_one_letter_code
_entity_poly.pdbx_strand_id
1 'polypeptide(L)'
;MTYSEARSELSKAGMQVVVATVVGDQVARNKCYVVNASRITSRNSSGEASSKPAMELALSCYKGDADGKNTGFSAGDLGIAAVSVRAKEAEAARKWRATTDAGQKYCAERAASHPERAPEPGCEPS
;
A
#
# COMPACT_ATOMS: atom_id res chain seq x y z
N MET A 1 -3.66 -2.44 1.53
CA MET A 1 -4.04 -2.95 2.87
C MET A 1 -2.99 -3.96 3.32
N THR A 2 -2.50 -3.83 4.56
CA THR A 2 -1.55 -4.79 5.16
C THR A 2 -2.26 -6.05 5.66
N TYR A 3 -1.52 -7.15 5.87
CA TYR A 3 -2.06 -8.38 6.46
C TYR A 3 -2.69 -8.13 7.83
N SER A 4 -2.09 -7.26 8.65
CA SER A 4 -2.64 -6.95 9.98
C SER A 4 -4.00 -6.25 9.90
N GLU A 5 -4.13 -5.28 9.00
CA GLU A 5 -5.40 -4.57 8.76
C GLU A 5 -6.44 -5.53 8.17
N ALA A 6 -6.07 -6.30 7.14
CA ALA A 6 -6.95 -7.27 6.51
C ALA A 6 -7.45 -8.33 7.50
N ARG A 7 -6.56 -8.86 8.35
CA ARG A 7 -6.91 -9.83 9.38
C ARG A 7 -7.88 -9.24 10.39
N SER A 8 -7.68 -8.00 10.82
CA SER A 8 -8.56 -7.32 11.76
C SER A 8 -9.98 -7.17 11.18
N GLU A 9 -10.09 -6.64 9.96
CA GLU A 9 -11.37 -6.42 9.29
C GLU A 9 -12.11 -7.74 8.99
N LEU A 10 -11.40 -8.75 8.49
CA LEU A 10 -11.99 -10.06 8.19
C LEU A 10 -12.41 -10.80 9.47
N SER A 11 -11.66 -10.66 10.56
CA SER A 11 -12.04 -11.24 11.86
C SER A 11 -13.30 -10.59 12.44
N LYS A 12 -13.44 -9.26 12.31
CA LYS A 12 -14.67 -8.53 12.71
C LYS A 12 -15.89 -9.03 11.92
N ALA A 13 -15.68 -9.37 10.64
CA ALA A 13 -16.71 -9.94 9.78
C ALA A 13 -16.97 -11.45 10.03
N GLY A 14 -16.39 -12.06 11.07
CA GLY A 14 -16.54 -13.48 11.39
C GLY A 14 -15.88 -14.42 10.37
N MET A 15 -15.03 -13.89 9.50
CA MET A 15 -14.33 -14.65 8.47
C MET A 15 -12.97 -15.15 8.97
N GLN A 16 -12.62 -16.38 8.59
CA GLN A 16 -11.29 -16.93 8.83
C GLN A 16 -10.32 -16.45 7.74
N VAL A 17 -9.11 -16.08 8.13
CA VAL A 17 -8.07 -15.67 7.18
C VAL A 17 -7.04 -16.79 7.00
N VAL A 18 -6.86 -17.22 5.76
CA VAL A 18 -5.86 -18.21 5.35
C VAL A 18 -4.84 -17.52 4.46
N VAL A 19 -3.55 -17.74 4.72
CA VAL A 19 -2.48 -17.21 3.86
C VAL A 19 -2.08 -18.31 2.89
N ALA A 20 -2.29 -18.09 1.59
CA ALA A 20 -1.92 -19.07 0.55
C ALA A 20 -0.46 -18.94 0.13
N THR A 21 -0.02 -17.71 -0.14
CA THR A 21 1.35 -17.46 -0.59
C THR A 21 1.89 -16.18 0.03
N VAL A 22 3.20 -16.17 0.23
CA VAL A 22 3.96 -15.03 0.70
C VAL A 22 5.17 -14.89 -0.21
N VAL A 23 5.31 -13.74 -0.87
CA VAL A 23 6.42 -13.45 -1.79
C VAL A 23 7.12 -12.15 -1.37
N GLY A 24 8.46 -12.12 -1.40
CA GLY A 24 9.26 -10.92 -1.10
C GLY A 24 10.26 -11.11 0.04
N ASP A 25 10.72 -10.00 0.62
CA ASP A 25 11.79 -9.95 1.62
C ASP A 25 11.41 -10.57 2.98
N GLN A 26 12.41 -10.81 3.82
CA GLN A 26 12.20 -11.13 5.23
C GLN A 26 11.74 -9.90 6.03
N VAL A 27 10.46 -9.56 5.89
CA VAL A 27 9.76 -8.65 6.79
C VAL A 27 8.73 -9.40 7.63
N ALA A 28 8.35 -8.82 8.77
CA ALA A 28 7.30 -9.38 9.60
C ALA A 28 5.99 -9.49 8.81
N ARG A 29 5.38 -10.69 8.76
CA ARG A 29 4.17 -11.00 7.97
C ARG A 29 3.03 -9.99 8.11
N ASN A 30 2.89 -9.40 9.30
CA ASN A 30 1.89 -8.39 9.61
C ASN A 30 2.03 -7.10 8.80
N LYS A 31 3.22 -6.82 8.27
CA LYS A 31 3.54 -5.65 7.45
C LYS A 31 3.45 -5.94 5.96
N CYS A 32 3.29 -7.19 5.54
CA CYS A 32 3.16 -7.54 4.13
C CYS A 32 1.80 -7.08 3.60
N TYR A 33 1.79 -6.63 2.35
CA TYR A 33 0.61 -6.15 1.66
C TYR A 33 -0.20 -7.32 1.10
N VAL A 34 -1.52 -7.23 1.20
CA VAL A 34 -2.42 -8.16 0.50
C VAL A 34 -2.43 -7.78 -0.98
N VAL A 35 -1.99 -8.69 -1.84
CA VAL A 35 -1.94 -8.49 -3.31
C VAL A 35 -3.02 -9.28 -4.05
N ASN A 36 -3.54 -10.35 -3.43
CA ASN A 36 -4.73 -11.04 -3.90
C ASN A 36 -5.56 -11.51 -2.71
N ALA A 37 -6.89 -11.55 -2.88
CA ALA A 37 -7.83 -12.06 -1.89
C ALA A 37 -8.92 -12.87 -2.61
N SER A 38 -9.15 -14.11 -2.20
CA SER A 38 -10.12 -15.01 -2.79
C SER A 38 -10.96 -15.69 -1.73
N ARG A 39 -12.26 -15.83 -1.98
CA ARG A 39 -13.16 -16.48 -1.02
C ARG A 39 -13.01 -18.00 -1.14
N ILE A 40 -12.72 -18.65 -0.03
CA ILE A 40 -12.74 -20.10 0.04
C ILE A 40 -14.16 -20.53 0.40
N THR A 41 -14.81 -21.18 -0.54
CA THR A 41 -16.02 -21.96 -0.26
C THR A 41 -15.60 -23.41 -0.06
N SER A 42 -15.31 -23.82 1.17
CA SER A 42 -15.15 -25.23 1.48
C SER A 42 -16.51 -25.84 1.78
N ARG A 43 -16.80 -26.99 1.15
CA ARG A 43 -17.92 -27.86 1.51
C ARG A 43 -17.36 -29.12 2.16
N ASN A 44 -18.03 -29.64 3.18
CA ASN A 44 -17.66 -30.94 3.75
C ASN A 44 -17.99 -32.08 2.76
N SER A 45 -17.60 -33.31 3.08
CA SER A 45 -17.91 -34.51 2.28
C SER A 45 -19.42 -34.77 2.10
N SER A 46 -20.25 -34.10 2.90
CA SER A 46 -21.72 -34.14 2.85
C SER A 46 -22.33 -33.00 2.02
N GLY A 47 -21.50 -32.13 1.41
CA GLY A 47 -21.93 -31.02 0.57
C GLY A 47 -22.36 -29.75 1.31
N GLU A 48 -22.28 -29.73 2.65
CA GLU A 48 -22.62 -28.58 3.48
C GLU A 48 -21.49 -27.56 3.48
N ALA A 49 -21.84 -26.27 3.44
CA ALA A 49 -20.84 -25.20 3.56
C ALA A 49 -20.14 -25.28 4.93
N SER A 50 -18.81 -25.21 4.92
CA SER A 50 -18.01 -25.10 6.13
C SER A 50 -18.50 -23.94 6.99
N SER A 51 -18.63 -24.19 8.29
CA SER A 51 -19.30 -23.33 9.27
C SER A 51 -18.64 -21.95 9.48
N LYS A 52 -17.47 -21.70 8.89
CA LYS A 52 -16.83 -20.37 8.88
C LYS A 52 -16.43 -19.98 7.46
N PRO A 53 -16.95 -18.86 6.91
CA PRO A 53 -16.48 -18.34 5.64
C PRO A 53 -14.99 -17.99 5.76
N ALA A 54 -14.17 -18.51 4.85
CA ALA A 54 -12.74 -18.25 4.85
C ALA A 54 -12.32 -17.40 3.65
N MET A 55 -11.33 -16.55 3.86
CA MET A 55 -10.69 -15.73 2.85
C MET A 55 -9.23 -16.16 2.73
N GLU A 56 -8.86 -16.56 1.53
CA GLU A 56 -7.49 -16.81 1.12
C GLU A 56 -6.83 -15.49 0.74
N LEU A 57 -5.66 -15.21 1.30
CA LEU A 57 -4.86 -14.02 0.99
C LEU A 57 -3.51 -14.42 0.41
N ALA A 58 -3.12 -13.78 -0.68
CA ALA A 58 -1.74 -13.76 -1.17
C ALA A 58 -1.05 -12.48 -0.69
N LEU A 59 0.15 -12.62 -0.12
CA LEU A 59 0.90 -11.53 0.50
C LEU A 59 2.14 -11.18 -0.31
N SER A 60 2.38 -9.90 -0.49
CA SER A 60 3.64 -9.33 -0.94
C SER A 60 4.35 -8.64 0.21
N CYS A 61 5.53 -9.14 0.53
CA CYS A 61 6.43 -8.64 1.56
C CYS A 61 7.55 -7.77 0.97
N TYR A 62 7.56 -7.51 -0.35
CA TYR A 62 8.44 -6.50 -0.92
C TYR A 62 8.18 -5.17 -0.23
N LYS A 63 9.24 -4.57 0.32
CA LYS A 63 9.13 -3.28 1.01
C LYS A 63 8.61 -2.24 0.03
N GLY A 64 7.49 -1.63 0.43
CA GLY A 64 6.72 -0.73 -0.41
C GLY A 64 7.47 0.52 -0.83
N ASP A 65 8.40 1.01 0.00
CA ASP A 65 9.12 2.26 -0.22
C ASP A 65 10.63 1.98 -0.36
N ALA A 66 11.31 2.77 -1.20
CA ALA A 66 12.76 2.72 -1.28
C ALA A 66 13.36 3.20 0.05
N ASP A 67 14.23 2.40 0.66
CA ASP A 67 15.00 2.78 1.85
C ASP A 67 16.48 2.48 1.63
N GLY A 68 17.35 2.90 2.56
CA GLY A 68 18.80 2.69 2.44
C GLY A 68 19.24 1.21 2.33
N LYS A 69 18.31 0.26 2.42
CA LYS A 69 18.55 -1.18 2.29
C LYS A 69 17.71 -1.84 1.18
N ASN A 70 16.79 -1.12 0.53
CA ASN A 70 15.84 -1.66 -0.45
C ASN A 70 15.58 -0.65 -1.56
N THR A 71 15.72 -1.07 -2.81
CA THR A 71 15.58 -0.17 -3.98
C THR A 71 14.13 0.23 -4.31
N GLY A 72 13.14 -0.22 -3.52
CA GLY A 72 11.72 0.10 -3.72
C GLY A 72 11.16 -0.41 -5.05
N PHE A 73 9.94 0.02 -5.39
CA PHE A 73 9.32 -0.29 -6.68
C PHE A 73 9.88 0.58 -7.81
N SER A 74 10.25 -0.03 -8.94
CA SER A 74 10.69 0.71 -10.13
C SER A 74 9.57 1.57 -10.71
N ALA A 75 9.88 2.69 -11.38
CA ALA A 75 8.87 3.56 -12.01
C ALA A 75 8.00 2.85 -13.07
N GLY A 76 8.49 1.74 -13.64
CA GLY A 76 7.76 0.89 -14.58
C GLY A 76 6.87 -0.17 -13.93
N ASP A 77 6.89 -0.34 -12.61
CA ASP A 77 6.03 -1.30 -11.92
C ASP A 77 4.58 -0.78 -11.91
N LEU A 78 3.68 -1.47 -12.61
CA LEU A 78 2.27 -1.11 -12.72
C LEU A 78 1.38 -1.98 -11.82
N GLY A 79 1.97 -2.81 -10.95
CA GLY A 79 1.23 -3.61 -9.99
C GLY A 79 0.42 -2.75 -9.02
N ILE A 80 -0.74 -3.24 -8.58
CA ILE A 80 -1.65 -2.56 -7.64
C ILE A 80 -0.89 -2.08 -6.38
N ALA A 81 0.09 -2.85 -5.92
CA ALA A 81 0.94 -2.50 -4.77
C ALA A 81 1.83 -1.28 -5.05
N ALA A 82 2.51 -1.24 -6.20
CA ALA A 82 3.35 -0.10 -6.62
C ALA A 82 2.51 1.17 -6.82
N VAL A 83 1.31 1.05 -7.42
CA VAL A 83 0.37 2.17 -7.58
C VAL A 83 -0.07 2.72 -6.23
N SER A 84 -0.38 1.84 -5.27
CA SER A 84 -0.83 2.24 -3.94
C SER A 84 0.27 2.94 -3.12
N VAL A 85 1.52 2.50 -3.26
CA VAL A 85 2.67 3.17 -2.63
C VAL A 85 2.87 4.55 -3.26
N ARG A 86 2.95 4.64 -4.60
CA ARG A 86 3.14 5.94 -5.27
C ARG A 86 2.07 6.94 -4.89
N ALA A 87 0.81 6.50 -4.75
CA ALA A 87 -0.27 7.35 -4.29
C ALA A 87 -0.04 7.88 -2.86
N LYS A 88 0.45 7.02 -1.94
CA LYS A 88 0.78 7.42 -0.56
C LYS A 88 1.99 8.35 -0.49
N GLU A 89 3.04 8.07 -1.24
CA GLU A 89 4.22 8.93 -1.33
C GLU A 89 3.86 10.31 -1.92
N ALA A 90 3.05 10.33 -2.98
CA ALA A 90 2.56 11.58 -3.56
C ALA A 90 1.71 12.39 -2.56
N GLU A 91 0.87 11.73 -1.76
CA GLU A 91 0.09 12.41 -0.72
C GLU A 91 0.98 12.94 0.42
N ALA A 92 1.97 12.15 0.85
CA ALA A 92 2.93 12.56 1.87
C ALA A 92 3.80 13.75 1.40
N ALA A 93 4.28 13.71 0.16
CA ALA A 93 5.01 14.80 -0.48
C ALA A 93 4.13 16.07 -0.58
N ARG A 94 2.86 15.92 -0.99
CA ARG A 94 1.90 17.04 -1.04
C ARG A 94 1.70 17.66 0.34
N LYS A 95 1.50 16.85 1.37
CA LYS A 95 1.32 17.31 2.75
C LYS A 95 2.58 18.02 3.25
N TRP A 96 3.76 17.42 3.07
CA TRP A 96 5.03 18.03 3.47
C TRP A 96 5.24 19.41 2.84
N ARG A 97 4.96 19.55 1.54
CA ARG A 97 5.02 20.84 0.85
C ARG A 97 4.06 21.86 1.42
N ALA A 98 2.82 21.45 1.69
CA ALA A 98 1.80 22.35 2.20
C ALA A 98 2.04 22.76 3.67
N THR A 99 2.53 21.87 4.53
CA THR A 99 2.49 22.05 5.99
C THR A 99 3.84 22.31 6.65
N THR A 100 4.94 22.36 5.89
CA THR A 100 6.28 22.58 6.49
C THR A 100 7.02 23.72 5.82
N ASP A 101 7.79 24.49 6.60
CA ASP A 101 8.60 25.60 6.08
C ASP A 101 9.63 25.13 5.05
N ALA A 102 10.22 23.95 5.25
CA ALA A 102 11.13 23.33 4.30
C ALA A 102 10.42 22.98 2.98
N GLY A 103 9.17 22.52 3.06
CA GLY A 103 8.30 22.25 1.92
C GLY A 103 7.93 23.50 1.13
N GLN A 104 7.58 24.57 1.84
CA GLN A 104 7.26 25.86 1.22
C GLN A 104 8.49 26.51 0.58
N LYS A 105 9.66 26.40 1.21
CA LYS A 105 10.92 26.87 0.63
C LYS A 105 11.26 26.10 -0.66
N TYR A 106 11.11 24.78 -0.66
CA TYR A 106 11.25 23.95 -1.86
C TYR A 106 10.31 24.40 -2.99
N CYS A 107 9.04 24.70 -2.67
CA CYS A 107 8.07 25.21 -3.63
C CYS A 107 8.49 26.56 -4.21
N ALA A 108 8.97 27.49 -3.38
CA ALA A 108 9.43 28.80 -3.81
C ALA A 108 10.69 28.72 -4.69
N GLU A 109 11.68 27.91 -4.30
CA GLU A 109 12.92 27.71 -5.08
C GLU A 109 12.62 27.07 -6.44
N ARG A 110 11.69 26.12 -6.48
CA ARG A 110 11.27 25.48 -7.72
C ARG A 110 10.51 26.42 -8.65
N ALA A 111 9.60 27.24 -8.11
CA ALA A 111 8.87 28.24 -8.89
C ALA A 111 9.81 29.30 -9.47
N ALA A 112 10.83 29.71 -8.71
CA ALA A 112 11.85 30.63 -9.19
C ALA A 112 12.75 30.03 -10.28
N SER A 113 13.08 28.74 -10.17
CA SER A 113 13.97 28.04 -11.11
C SER A 113 13.27 27.57 -12.39
N HIS A 114 11.95 27.37 -12.34
CA HIS A 114 11.14 26.89 -13.47
C HIS A 114 9.79 27.63 -13.54
N PRO A 115 9.80 28.94 -13.84
CA PRO A 115 8.60 29.76 -13.86
C PRO A 115 7.62 29.37 -14.98
N GLU A 116 8.07 28.65 -16.00
CA GLU A 116 7.20 28.16 -17.09
C GLU A 116 6.39 26.91 -16.72
N ARG A 117 6.71 26.26 -15.59
CA ARG A 117 6.03 25.02 -15.18
C ARG A 117 4.81 25.34 -14.32
N ALA A 118 3.76 24.55 -14.53
CA ALA A 118 2.60 24.59 -13.65
C ALA A 118 3.00 24.34 -12.19
N PRO A 119 2.36 25.02 -11.22
CA PRO A 119 2.61 24.79 -9.81
C PRO A 119 2.35 23.32 -9.45
N GLU A 120 3.30 22.73 -8.72
CA GLU A 120 3.18 21.33 -8.31
C GLU A 120 2.05 21.17 -7.27
N PRO A 121 1.27 20.08 -7.29
CA PRO A 121 0.24 19.84 -6.28
C PRO A 121 0.80 19.96 -4.86
N GLY A 122 0.18 20.83 -4.05
CA GLY A 122 0.63 21.17 -2.69
C GLY A 122 1.64 22.32 -2.59
N CYS A 123 2.03 22.94 -3.71
CA CYS A 123 2.79 24.20 -3.77
C CYS A 123 1.90 25.42 -4.11
N GLU A 124 0.60 25.33 -3.84
CA GLU A 124 -0.31 26.43 -4.11
C GLU A 124 -0.02 27.60 -3.16
N PRO A 125 0.15 28.83 -3.67
CA PRO A 125 0.30 30.00 -2.81
C PRO A 125 -0.99 30.16 -1.99
N SER A 126 -0.85 30.25 -0.66
CA SER A 126 -1.96 30.58 0.25
C SER A 126 -2.36 32.04 0.14
#